data_AF-A0A563EV50-F1
#
_entry.id   AF-A0A563EV50-F1
#
_cell.length_a   1.000
_cell.length_b   1.000
_cell.length_c   1.000
_cell.angle_alpha   90.00
_cell.angle_beta   90.00
_cell.angle_gamma   90.00
#
_symmetry.space_group_name_H-M   'P 1'
#
loop_
_entity.id
_entity.type
_entity.pdbx_description
1 polymer ?
#
loop_
_entity_poly.entity_id
_entity_poly.type
_entity_poly.pdbx_seq_one_letter_code
_entity_poly.pdbx_strand_id
1 'polypeptide(L)'
;MLKLMVSPGPNAKAEVVPWPAVTYAYCLRLHLDPSMIVIHMPEGPDAQKEMAAFLRSLANEAGLLALVLDPRPENLPGQREA
;
A
#
# COMPACT_ATOMS: atom_id res chain seq x y z
N MET A 1 -12.26 8.53 -17.17
CA MET A 1 -11.48 8.16 -15.97
C MET A 1 -12.42 7.46 -15.00
N LEU A 2 -12.15 6.20 -14.66
CA LEU A 2 -12.93 5.48 -13.64
C LEU A 2 -12.40 5.89 -12.26
N LYS A 3 -13.27 6.35 -11.35
CA LYS A 3 -12.91 6.66 -9.97
C LYS A 3 -13.59 5.65 -9.06
N LEU A 4 -12.77 4.85 -8.36
CA LEU A 4 -13.23 3.92 -7.34
C LEU A 4 -12.92 4.50 -5.95
N MET A 5 -13.93 4.60 -5.09
CA MET A 5 -13.76 4.98 -3.68
C MET A 5 -14.05 3.75 -2.82
N VAL A 6 -13.08 3.39 -1.99
CA VAL A 6 -13.13 2.21 -1.13
C VAL A 6 -12.62 2.58 0.26
N SER A 7 -13.28 2.06 1.28
CA SER A 7 -12.85 2.17 2.68
C SER A 7 -12.43 0.79 3.14
N PRO A 8 -11.15 0.59 3.53
CA PRO A 8 -10.68 -0.71 4.00
C PRO A 8 -11.41 -1.11 5.30
N GLY A 9 -11.86 -2.36 5.38
CA GLY A 9 -12.42 -2.94 6.60
C GLY A 9 -11.34 -3.33 7.63
N PRO A 10 -11.75 -3.83 8.81
CA PRO A 10 -10.84 -4.14 9.92
C PRO A 10 -9.82 -5.24 9.60
N ASN A 11 -10.10 -6.09 8.61
CA ASN A 11 -9.21 -7.17 8.17
C ASN A 11 -8.41 -6.81 6.90
N ALA A 12 -8.42 -5.54 6.51
CA ALA A 12 -7.68 -5.09 5.34
C ALA A 12 -6.18 -5.31 5.50
N LYS A 13 -5.53 -5.75 4.42
CA LYS A 13 -4.08 -6.05 4.42
C LYS A 13 -3.48 -5.91 3.02
N ALA A 14 -2.18 -5.68 2.98
CA ALA A 14 -1.39 -5.72 1.76
C ALA A 14 -0.50 -6.98 1.77
N GLU A 15 -0.42 -7.68 0.63
CA GLU A 15 0.45 -8.86 0.47
C GLU A 15 1.11 -8.87 -0.92
N VAL A 16 2.37 -9.34 -0.97
CA VAL A 16 3.06 -9.61 -2.23
C VAL A 16 2.77 -11.05 -2.63
N VAL A 17 2.29 -11.25 -3.86
CA VAL A 17 1.91 -12.57 -4.37
C VAL A 17 2.54 -12.82 -5.75
N PRO A 18 2.85 -14.07 -6.09
CA PRO A 18 3.26 -14.41 -7.45
C PRO A 18 2.10 -14.19 -8.43
N TRP A 19 2.42 -13.74 -9.64
CA TRP A 19 1.46 -13.64 -10.72
C TRP A 19 1.26 -15.03 -11.35
N PRO A 20 0.01 -15.53 -11.47
CA PRO A 20 -0.25 -16.91 -11.84
C PRO A 20 0.16 -17.28 -13.28
N ALA A 21 0.36 -16.30 -14.18
CA ALA A 21 0.64 -16.58 -15.60
C ALA A 21 2.12 -16.45 -16.00
N VAL A 22 3.00 -15.91 -15.14
CA VAL A 22 4.40 -15.63 -15.50
C VAL A 22 5.34 -15.98 -14.34
N THR A 23 6.31 -16.84 -14.61
CA THR A 23 7.22 -17.47 -13.61
C THR A 23 8.07 -16.49 -12.78
N TYR A 24 8.13 -15.21 -13.18
CA TYR A 24 8.97 -14.19 -12.53
C TYR A 24 8.25 -12.86 -12.25
N ALA A 25 6.93 -12.82 -12.34
CA ALA A 25 6.18 -11.59 -12.04
C ALA A 25 5.56 -11.66 -10.63
N TYR A 26 5.73 -10.59 -9.86
CA TYR A 26 5.08 -10.38 -8.56
C TYR A 26 4.00 -9.30 -8.68
N CYS A 27 3.01 -9.36 -7.78
CA CYS A 27 1.94 -8.37 -7.69
C CYS A 27 1.78 -7.91 -6.24
N LEU A 28 1.35 -6.66 -6.07
CA LEU A 28 0.86 -6.16 -4.79
C LEU A 28 -0.65 -6.35 -4.74
N ARG A 29 -1.12 -7.16 -3.80
CA ARG A 29 -2.55 -7.38 -3.56
C ARG A 29 -2.99 -6.63 -2.30
N LEU A 30 -4.03 -5.83 -2.46
CA LEU A 30 -4.68 -5.10 -1.38
C LEU A 30 -6.04 -5.77 -1.11
N HIS A 31 -6.16 -6.40 0.05
CA HIS A 31 -7.42 -6.88 0.59
C HIS A 31 -8.10 -5.71 1.31
N LEU A 32 -9.30 -5.36 0.90
CA LEU A 32 -10.06 -4.21 1.40
C LEU A 32 -11.31 -4.61 2.20
N ASP A 33 -11.69 -5.89 2.18
CA ASP A 33 -12.84 -6.47 2.88
C ASP A 33 -14.20 -5.80 2.53
N PRO A 34 -15.03 -6.36 1.63
CA PRO A 34 -14.90 -7.66 0.93
C PRO A 34 -14.18 -7.56 -0.43
N SER A 35 -13.70 -6.36 -0.80
CA SER A 35 -13.11 -6.11 -2.13
C SER A 35 -11.60 -6.39 -2.16
N MET A 36 -11.06 -6.55 -3.36
CA MET A 36 -9.63 -6.76 -3.58
C MET A 36 -9.14 -5.96 -4.80
N ILE A 37 -7.98 -5.34 -4.66
CA ILE A 37 -7.25 -4.70 -5.77
C ILE A 37 -5.92 -5.43 -5.95
N VAL A 38 -5.58 -5.76 -7.19
CA VAL A 38 -4.27 -6.33 -7.54
C VAL A 38 -3.56 -5.39 -8.48
N ILE A 39 -2.38 -4.93 -8.07
CA ILE A 39 -1.48 -4.11 -8.87
C ILE A 39 -0.45 -5.07 -9.48
N HIS A 40 -0.56 -5.30 -10.78
CA HIS A 40 0.38 -6.14 -11.52
C HIS A 40 1.48 -5.28 -12.15
N MET A 41 2.63 -5.90 -12.39
CA MET A 41 3.71 -5.27 -13.15
C MET A 41 3.24 -5.00 -14.59
N PRO A 42 3.47 -3.80 -15.14
CA PRO A 42 3.21 -3.54 -16.54
C PRO A 42 4.17 -4.35 -17.42
N GLU A 43 3.87 -4.43 -18.72
CA GLU A 43 4.78 -5.00 -19.71
C GLU A 43 5.72 -3.93 -20.25
N GLY A 44 6.92 -4.33 -20.68
CA GLY A 44 7.89 -3.42 -21.31
C GLY A 44 9.30 -3.51 -20.73
N PRO A 45 10.29 -2.89 -21.42
CA PRO A 45 11.70 -3.01 -21.05
C PRO A 45 12.04 -2.35 -19.70
N ASP A 46 11.35 -1.27 -19.33
CA ASP A 46 11.58 -0.51 -18.10
C ASP A 46 10.54 -0.77 -17.00
N ALA A 47 9.58 -1.68 -17.25
CA ALA A 47 8.41 -1.89 -16.42
C ALA A 47 8.74 -2.17 -14.94
N GLN A 48 9.81 -2.93 -14.68
CA GLN A 48 10.26 -3.21 -13.31
C GLN A 48 10.72 -1.96 -12.58
N LYS A 49 11.52 -1.12 -13.25
CA LYS A 49 12.07 0.11 -12.67
C LYS A 49 10.96 1.13 -12.40
N GLU A 50 10.04 1.27 -13.35
CA GLU A 50 8.87 2.17 -13.23
C GLU A 50 7.93 1.71 -12.12
N MET A 51 7.58 0.41 -12.07
CA MET A 51 6.77 -0.15 -10.99
C MET A 51 7.43 0.03 -9.63
N ALA A 52 8.74 -0.23 -9.52
CA ALA A 52 9.46 -0.02 -8.27
C ALA A 52 9.46 1.46 -7.83
N ALA A 53 9.58 2.41 -8.76
CA ALA A 53 9.48 3.83 -8.46
C ALA A 53 8.08 4.22 -8.00
N PHE A 54 7.05 3.73 -8.69
CA PHE A 54 5.65 3.94 -8.31
C PHE A 54 5.35 3.39 -6.91
N LEU A 55 5.74 2.15 -6.60
CA LEU A 55 5.50 1.53 -5.30
C LEU A 55 6.21 2.28 -4.15
N ARG A 56 7.42 2.80 -4.38
CA ARG A 56 8.10 3.66 -3.40
C ARG A 56 7.33 4.96 -3.15
N SER A 57 6.85 5.60 -4.20
CA SER A 57 6.02 6.80 -4.07
C SER A 57 4.72 6.50 -3.33
N LEU A 58 4.04 5.41 -3.67
CA LEU A 58 2.82 4.95 -2.99
C LEU A 58 3.06 4.70 -1.50
N ALA A 59 4.15 4.00 -1.15
CA ALA A 59 4.49 3.72 0.25
C ALA A 59 4.76 5.01 1.04
N ASN A 60 5.44 5.98 0.45
CA ASN A 60 5.68 7.28 1.08
C ASN A 60 4.38 8.04 1.34
N GLU A 61 3.51 8.17 0.33
CA GLU A 61 2.21 8.86 0.48
C GLU A 61 1.31 8.16 1.49
N ALA A 62 1.25 6.82 1.46
CA ALA A 62 0.48 6.04 2.43
C ALA A 62 1.01 6.23 3.86
N GLY A 63 2.34 6.26 4.03
CA GLY A 63 2.98 6.52 5.32
C GLY A 63 2.67 7.91 5.86
N LEU A 64 2.77 8.95 5.02
CA LEU A 64 2.42 10.32 5.39
C LEU A 64 0.94 10.44 5.80
N LEU A 65 0.04 9.85 5.04
CA LEU A 65 -1.38 9.85 5.38
C LEU A 65 -1.66 9.11 6.69
N ALA A 66 -0.99 7.97 6.91
CA ALA A 66 -1.12 7.22 8.16
C ALA A 66 -0.68 8.07 9.37
N LEU A 67 0.41 8.84 9.26
CA LEU A 67 0.84 9.76 10.32
C LEU A 67 -0.21 10.84 10.64
N VAL A 68 -0.84 11.41 9.62
CA VAL A 68 -1.90 12.44 9.79
C VAL A 68 -3.17 11.85 10.43
N LEU A 69 -3.50 10.60 10.11
CA LEU A 69 -4.70 9.93 10.61
C LEU A 69 -4.51 9.25 11.96
N ASP A 70 -3.27 9.04 12.41
CA ASP A 70 -2.97 8.41 13.68
C ASP A 70 -3.41 9.33 14.83
N PRO A 71 -4.38 8.92 15.65
CA PRO A 71 -4.88 9.75 16.74
C PRO A 71 -3.89 9.83 17.92
N ARG A 72 -2.77 9.10 17.88
CA ARG A 72 -1.76 9.18 18.94
C ARG A 72 -1.17 10.59 18.96
N PRO A 73 -1.24 11.31 20.09
CA PRO A 73 -0.59 12.60 20.19
C PRO A 73 0.91 12.40 20.00
N GLU A 74 1.49 13.10 19.02
CA GLU A 74 2.94 13.18 18.86
C GLU A 74 3.57 13.48 20.22
N ASN A 75 4.38 12.56 20.74
CA ASN A 75 5.27 12.70 21.90
C ASN A 75 5.05 13.97 22.73
N LEU A 76 4.24 13.94 23.79
CA LEU A 76 4.37 14.92 24.87
C LEU A 76 5.69 14.60 25.62
N PRO A 77 6.74 15.43 25.51
CA PRO A 77 7.89 15.29 26.37
C PRO A 77 7.47 15.78 27.76
N GLY A 78 7.07 14.86 28.63
CA GLY A 78 6.58 15.25 29.96
C GLY A 78 6.03 14.15 30.85
N GLN A 79 5.65 12.97 30.34
CA GLN A 79 5.22 11.87 31.22
C GLN A 79 6.40 10.99 31.65
N ARG A 80 7.31 11.59 32.41
CA ARG A 80 8.07 10.89 33.45
C ARG A 80 7.51 11.34 34.80
N GLU A 81 6.44 10.69 35.23
CA GLU A 81 5.99 10.65 36.63
C GLU A 81 5.67 9.17 36.87
N ALA A 82 6.21 8.45 37.85
CA ALA A 82 6.82 8.82 39.13
C ALA A 82 8.07 7.97 39.45
#